data_AF-A0A1Y2AZJ8-F1
#
_entry.id   AF-A0A1Y2AZJ8-F1
#
_cell.length_a   1.000
_cell.length_b   1.000
_cell.length_c   1.000
_cell.angle_alpha   90.00
_cell.angle_beta   90.00
_cell.angle_gamma   90.00
#
_symmetry.space_group_name_H-M   'P 1'
#
loop_
_entity.id
_entity.type
_entity.pdbx_description
1 polymer ?
#
loop_
_entity_poly.entity_id
_entity_poly.type
_entity_poly.pdbx_seq_one_letter_code
_entity_poly.pdbx_strand_id
1 'polypeptide(L)'
;MATTQDMQRIPIFVGQTPEETAWPWIDNNEQSTWLDLSNLYGTTPEILSYIRNQSHPCKLRLDKNGNLLRENGKLVTGDQRAGQSPYLIGWHMLFTKEHNWQCDILAQKFPSMDADVLFYRAREATILVFQKFLVNEYVPGYSGEGRFRYLLSDRSMDYFIAEKNIKSSNLFNILYRLHTMIPDTIKIIDARGILVDTYSIDQVYYNTTLMTKYGLDALLRGSMWTPAYRYGRGYPTAMTTSRFNLCEIDFIRARERELGSYINTRKMYASNPTMSFYDPSVDWTRQLTEWSNFTSVPAIQNALEELYGNVENVELLAGAYLDNESEAASFGGIAYAVLLEEANTVIRGDRWSILNFDTAPRDFDWQNQLISTSYSRNIYDFVKQHTGMPCLPLDVMRVGEGQLVC
;
A
#
# COMPACT_ATOMS: atom_id res chain seq x y z
N MET A 1 -23.99 -14.62 -0.91
CA MET A 1 -22.99 -13.96 -1.77
C MET A 1 -23.54 -12.59 -2.06
N ALA A 2 -22.77 -11.52 -1.83
CA ALA A 2 -23.17 -10.22 -2.33
C ALA A 2 -23.07 -10.28 -3.86
N THR A 3 -24.19 -10.09 -4.53
CA THR A 3 -24.25 -10.04 -5.99
C THR A 3 -23.87 -8.63 -6.45
N THR A 4 -23.57 -8.44 -7.74
CA THR A 4 -23.38 -7.08 -8.29
C THR A 4 -24.59 -6.18 -8.11
N GLN A 5 -25.79 -6.75 -7.89
CA GLN A 5 -27.00 -6.00 -7.52
C GLN A 5 -26.95 -5.43 -6.09
N ASP A 6 -26.07 -5.95 -5.22
CA ASP A 6 -25.86 -5.45 -3.86
C ASP A 6 -24.74 -4.39 -3.78
N MET A 7 -24.06 -4.10 -4.90
CA MET A 7 -23.03 -3.07 -4.95
C MET A 7 -23.66 -1.68 -4.98
N GLN A 8 -23.65 -1.03 -3.83
CA GLN A 8 -24.00 0.37 -3.74
C GLN A 8 -22.82 1.22 -4.20
N ARG A 9 -23.10 2.25 -5.03
CA ARG A 9 -22.18 3.38 -5.18
C ARG A 9 -21.99 3.92 -3.77
N ILE A 10 -20.76 4.09 -3.30
CA ILE A 10 -20.52 4.63 -1.95
C ILE A 10 -20.70 6.14 -2.07
N PRO A 11 -21.88 6.71 -1.72
CA PRO A 11 -22.15 8.11 -1.93
C PRO A 11 -21.63 8.85 -0.71
N ILE A 12 -20.51 9.55 -0.86
CA ILE A 12 -20.04 10.41 0.23
C ILE A 12 -19.91 11.80 -0.34
N PHE A 13 -20.89 12.62 -0.01
CA PHE A 13 -20.97 14.01 -0.45
C PHE A 13 -19.91 14.83 0.26
N VAL A 14 -19.10 15.57 -0.49
CA VAL A 14 -18.35 16.71 0.05
C VAL A 14 -19.34 17.87 0.17
N GLY A 15 -20.23 17.82 1.17
CA GLY A 15 -21.09 18.95 1.54
C GLY A 15 -22.12 19.43 0.52
N GLN A 16 -22.30 18.75 -0.63
CA GLN A 16 -23.32 19.11 -1.62
C GLN A 16 -24.50 18.14 -1.56
N THR A 17 -25.71 18.67 -1.48
CA THR A 17 -26.94 17.88 -1.62
C THR A 17 -27.09 17.38 -3.06
N PRO A 18 -27.81 16.26 -3.30
CA PRO A 18 -27.99 15.68 -4.63
C PRO A 18 -28.57 16.61 -5.72
N GLU A 19 -29.09 17.77 -5.34
CA GLU A 19 -29.79 18.72 -6.22
C GLU A 19 -28.85 19.70 -6.96
N GLU A 20 -27.53 19.70 -6.71
CA GLU A 20 -26.56 20.58 -7.40
C GLU A 20 -25.84 19.86 -8.57
N THR A 21 -26.59 19.44 -9.59
CA THR A 21 -26.14 18.55 -10.69
C THR A 21 -25.29 19.21 -11.79
N ALA A 22 -24.38 20.14 -11.47
CA ALA A 22 -23.45 20.71 -12.44
C ALA A 22 -22.02 20.12 -12.38
N TRP A 23 -21.70 19.37 -11.32
CA TRP A 23 -20.36 18.83 -11.09
C TRP A 23 -20.35 17.30 -11.18
N PRO A 24 -19.30 16.69 -11.77
CA PRO A 24 -19.14 15.23 -11.77
C PRO A 24 -19.02 14.70 -10.34
N TRP A 25 -19.38 13.42 -10.15
CA TRP A 25 -19.27 12.76 -8.86
C TRP A 25 -17.80 12.66 -8.42
N ILE A 26 -17.51 13.02 -7.17
CA ILE A 26 -16.18 12.91 -6.57
C ILE A 26 -16.26 11.95 -5.38
N ASP A 27 -15.46 10.89 -5.41
CA ASP A 27 -15.34 9.95 -4.28
C ASP A 27 -14.60 10.58 -3.10
N ASN A 28 -15.00 10.22 -1.88
CA ASN A 28 -14.24 10.57 -0.69
C ASN A 28 -13.20 9.52 -0.34
N ASN A 29 -12.06 10.01 0.16
CA ASN A 29 -11.09 9.19 0.86
C ASN A 29 -11.49 9.13 2.35
N GLU A 30 -11.85 7.93 2.83
CA GLU A 30 -12.18 7.70 4.25
C GLU A 30 -10.92 7.65 5.16
N GLN A 31 -9.73 7.63 4.56
CA GLN A 31 -8.45 7.67 5.25
C GLN A 31 -7.74 9.01 5.01
N SER A 32 -6.66 9.26 5.75
CA SER A 32 -5.77 10.38 5.42
C SER A 32 -5.12 10.12 4.06
N THR A 33 -4.88 11.19 3.29
CA THR A 33 -4.03 11.11 2.08
C THR A 33 -2.56 10.91 2.45
N TRP A 34 -2.18 11.28 3.68
CA TRP A 34 -0.81 11.29 4.14
C TRP A 34 -0.29 9.89 4.46
N LEU A 35 1.02 9.70 4.36
CA LEU A 35 1.71 8.48 4.77
C LEU A 35 1.97 8.49 6.29
N ASP A 36 0.89 8.59 7.07
CA ASP A 36 0.92 8.90 8.52
C ASP A 36 0.45 7.72 9.40
N LEU A 37 0.39 6.51 8.83
CA LEU A 37 -0.13 5.31 9.47
C LEU A 37 -1.55 5.50 10.04
N SER A 38 -2.41 6.29 9.39
CA SER A 38 -3.84 6.39 9.75
C SER A 38 -4.53 5.02 9.80
N ASN A 39 -4.08 4.04 9.02
CA ASN A 39 -4.58 2.67 9.10
C ASN A 39 -4.27 1.99 10.46
N LEU A 40 -3.23 2.41 11.16
CA LEU A 40 -2.92 1.97 12.52
C LEU A 40 -3.56 2.86 13.58
N TYR A 41 -3.45 4.19 13.44
CA TYR A 41 -3.82 5.15 14.47
C TYR A 41 -5.27 5.66 14.39
N GLY A 42 -5.94 5.43 13.27
CA GLY A 42 -7.26 5.96 12.96
C GLY A 42 -7.24 7.40 12.46
N THR A 43 -8.37 7.83 11.91
CA THR A 43 -8.59 9.20 11.40
C THR A 43 -9.41 10.07 12.33
N THR A 44 -9.91 9.53 13.45
CA THR A 44 -10.71 10.29 14.43
C THR A 44 -10.16 10.14 15.86
N PRO A 45 -10.39 11.13 16.74
CA PRO A 45 -9.99 11.04 18.15
C PRO A 45 -10.60 9.84 18.89
N GLU A 46 -11.81 9.43 18.51
CA GLU A 46 -12.51 8.30 19.12
C GLU A 46 -11.80 6.98 18.80
N ILE A 47 -11.42 6.76 17.53
CA ILE A 47 -10.66 5.59 17.12
C ILE A 47 -9.30 5.59 17.82
N LEU A 48 -8.60 6.73 17.83
CA LEU A 48 -7.30 6.87 18.49
C LEU A 48 -7.39 6.54 19.99
N SER A 49 -8.42 7.03 20.68
CA SER A 49 -8.65 6.71 22.10
C SER A 49 -8.95 5.23 22.31
N TYR A 50 -9.76 4.62 21.43
CA TYR A 50 -10.17 3.22 21.50
C TYR A 50 -9.01 2.22 21.34
N ILE A 51 -8.01 2.54 20.53
CA ILE A 51 -6.84 1.68 20.29
C ILE A 51 -5.73 1.85 21.34
N ARG A 52 -5.79 2.89 22.16
CA ARG A 52 -4.80 3.17 23.23
C ARG A 52 -5.03 2.32 24.47
N ASN A 53 -3.94 1.90 25.09
CA ASN A 53 -3.96 1.10 26.31
C ASN A 53 -4.24 1.99 27.52
N GLN A 54 -5.40 1.82 28.14
CA GLN A 54 -5.84 2.65 29.27
C GLN A 54 -4.94 2.52 30.51
N SER A 55 -4.31 1.36 30.71
CA SER A 55 -3.40 1.14 31.84
C SER A 55 -1.96 1.58 31.55
N HIS A 56 -1.61 1.72 30.28
CA HIS A 56 -0.30 2.20 29.83
C HIS A 56 -0.51 3.19 28.69
N PRO A 57 -0.87 4.45 28.96
CA PRO A 57 -1.38 5.37 27.94
C PRO A 57 -0.44 5.62 26.76
N CYS A 58 0.87 5.42 26.91
CA CYS A 58 1.79 5.44 25.77
C CYS A 58 1.53 4.32 24.77
N LYS A 59 1.09 3.13 25.21
CA LYS A 59 1.05 1.93 24.36
C LYS A 59 -0.28 1.77 23.63
N LEU A 60 -0.21 1.10 22.48
CA LEU A 60 -1.35 0.52 21.79
C LEU A 60 -1.76 -0.81 22.43
N ARG A 61 -3.03 -1.17 22.29
CA ARG A 61 -3.63 -2.38 22.88
C ARG A 61 -3.16 -3.65 22.17
N LEU A 62 -2.72 -4.62 22.97
CA LEU A 62 -2.45 -6.00 22.56
C LEU A 62 -3.21 -6.94 23.50
N ASP A 63 -3.45 -8.17 23.05
CA ASP A 63 -3.95 -9.23 23.92
C ASP A 63 -2.84 -9.71 24.90
N LYS A 64 -3.22 -10.57 25.85
CA LYS A 64 -2.30 -11.13 26.86
C LYS A 64 -1.12 -11.93 26.28
N ASN A 65 -1.22 -12.35 25.01
CA ASN A 65 -0.19 -13.10 24.30
C ASN A 65 0.66 -12.19 23.39
N GLY A 66 0.42 -10.88 23.40
CA GLY A 66 1.13 -9.92 22.55
C GLY A 66 0.67 -9.87 21.09
N ASN A 67 -0.52 -10.42 20.78
CA ASN A 67 -1.14 -10.29 19.45
C ASN A 67 -2.06 -9.06 19.39
N LEU A 68 -2.45 -8.65 18.18
CA LEU A 68 -3.47 -7.63 17.99
C LEU A 68 -4.76 -8.03 18.72
N LEU A 69 -5.25 -7.12 19.56
CA LEU A 69 -6.45 -7.34 20.34
C LEU A 69 -7.67 -7.50 19.44
N ARG A 70 -8.62 -8.34 19.87
CA ARG A 70 -9.90 -8.54 19.22
C ARG A 70 -11.04 -8.20 20.15
N GLU A 71 -12.00 -7.44 19.64
CA GLU A 71 -13.26 -7.13 20.31
C GLU A 71 -14.40 -7.33 19.30
N ASN A 72 -15.43 -8.08 19.70
CA ASN A 72 -16.59 -8.40 18.84
C ASN A 72 -16.21 -8.97 17.46
N GLY A 73 -15.17 -9.82 17.41
CA GLY A 73 -14.69 -10.45 16.19
C GLY A 73 -13.85 -9.56 15.27
N LYS A 74 -13.66 -8.27 15.60
CA LYS A 74 -12.85 -7.32 14.83
C LYS A 74 -11.51 -7.07 15.52
N LEU A 75 -10.49 -6.76 14.73
CA LEU A 75 -9.19 -6.33 15.24
C LEU A 75 -9.27 -4.88 15.71
N VAL A 76 -8.65 -4.59 16.85
CA VAL A 76 -8.56 -3.24 17.43
C VAL A 76 -7.38 -2.52 16.79
N THR A 77 -7.65 -1.66 15.80
CA THR A 77 -6.67 -0.86 15.03
C THR A 77 -7.40 0.30 14.33
N GLY A 78 -6.64 1.21 13.72
CA GLY A 78 -7.16 2.38 13.00
C GLY A 78 -8.04 2.10 11.78
N ASP A 79 -7.86 0.95 11.12
CA ASP A 79 -8.60 0.56 9.92
C ASP A 79 -9.41 -0.72 10.14
N GLN A 80 -10.71 -0.65 9.86
CA GLN A 80 -11.64 -1.77 10.00
C GLN A 80 -11.33 -2.98 9.10
N ARG A 81 -10.52 -2.80 8.06
CA ARG A 81 -10.13 -3.82 7.07
C ARG A 81 -8.84 -4.56 7.44
N ALA A 82 -8.18 -4.22 8.55
CA ALA A 82 -6.93 -4.86 8.97
C ALA A 82 -6.99 -6.39 9.06
N GLY A 83 -8.19 -6.95 9.28
CA GLY A 83 -8.44 -8.39 9.32
C GLY A 83 -8.61 -9.08 7.97
N GLN A 84 -8.44 -8.39 6.84
CA GLN A 84 -8.75 -8.93 5.51
C GLN A 84 -7.88 -10.13 5.12
N SER A 85 -6.61 -10.18 5.52
CA SER A 85 -5.74 -11.34 5.27
C SER A 85 -4.70 -11.50 6.38
N PRO A 86 -4.20 -12.73 6.62
CA PRO A 86 -3.17 -12.98 7.62
C PRO A 86 -1.89 -12.14 7.44
N TYR A 87 -1.50 -11.84 6.20
CA TYR A 87 -0.34 -11.01 5.91
C TYR A 87 -0.58 -9.54 6.29
N LEU A 88 -1.77 -9.00 6.02
CA LEU A 88 -2.12 -7.65 6.46
C LEU A 88 -2.14 -7.55 7.99
N ILE A 89 -2.72 -8.54 8.68
CA ILE A 89 -2.68 -8.65 10.15
C ILE A 89 -1.23 -8.64 10.63
N GLY A 90 -0.33 -9.34 9.93
CA GLY A 90 1.10 -9.37 10.24
C GLY A 90 1.74 -7.98 10.23
N TRP A 91 1.51 -7.19 9.19
CA TRP A 91 2.00 -5.81 9.12
C TRP A 91 1.41 -4.91 10.21
N HIS A 92 0.11 -4.98 10.47
CA HIS A 92 -0.50 -4.23 11.58
C HIS A 92 0.11 -4.63 12.93
N MET A 93 0.41 -5.92 13.12
CA MET A 93 1.05 -6.41 14.34
C MET A 93 2.48 -5.89 14.49
N LEU A 94 3.28 -5.92 13.42
CA LEU A 94 4.64 -5.40 13.42
C LEU A 94 4.68 -3.91 13.80
N PHE A 95 3.84 -3.07 13.19
CA PHE A 95 3.83 -1.64 13.52
C PHE A 95 3.23 -1.32 14.89
N THR A 96 2.31 -2.16 15.40
CA THR A 96 1.82 -2.03 16.78
C THR A 96 2.92 -2.36 17.80
N LYS A 97 3.70 -3.42 17.53
CA LYS A 97 4.87 -3.79 18.36
C LYS A 97 5.96 -2.72 18.30
N GLU A 98 6.21 -2.16 17.11
CA GLU A 98 7.12 -1.03 16.93
C GLU A 98 6.72 0.16 17.80
N HIS A 99 5.47 0.61 17.73
CA HIS A 99 5.00 1.70 18.57
C HIS A 99 5.20 1.42 20.06
N ASN A 100 4.83 0.22 20.52
CA ASN A 100 4.96 -0.16 21.93
C ASN A 100 6.44 -0.24 22.37
N TRP A 101 7.33 -0.67 21.49
CA TRP A 101 8.77 -0.68 21.73
C TRP A 101 9.35 0.73 21.80
N GLN A 102 8.91 1.64 20.93
CA GLN A 102 9.28 3.06 20.98
C GLN A 102 8.87 3.70 22.31
N CYS A 103 7.67 3.41 22.78
CA CYS A 103 7.23 3.83 24.11
C CYS A 103 8.14 3.35 25.23
N ASP A 104 8.60 2.09 25.18
CA ASP A 104 9.48 1.54 26.19
C ASP A 104 10.85 2.23 26.20
N ILE A 105 11.43 2.48 25.03
CA ILE A 105 12.70 3.21 24.93
C ILE A 105 12.54 4.65 25.42
N LEU A 106 11.47 5.32 25.00
CA LEU A 106 11.25 6.71 25.36
C LEU A 106 11.00 6.88 26.85
N ALA A 107 10.23 5.97 27.47
CA ALA A 107 10.02 5.97 28.91
C ALA A 107 11.33 5.72 29.69
N GLN A 108 12.25 4.88 29.17
CA GLN A 108 13.57 4.68 29.78
C GLN A 108 14.45 5.93 29.67
N LYS A 109 14.43 6.60 28.51
CA LYS A 109 15.26 7.79 28.25
C LYS A 109 14.72 9.04 28.96
N PHE A 110 13.39 9.18 29.04
CA PHE A 110 12.68 10.34 29.58
C PHE A 110 11.66 9.90 30.65
N PRO A 111 12.12 9.39 31.81
CA PRO A 111 11.25 8.74 32.81
C PRO A 111 10.23 9.68 33.47
N SER A 112 10.47 10.99 33.45
CA SER A 112 9.57 11.99 34.02
C SER A 112 8.58 12.58 33.00
N MET A 113 8.62 12.12 31.74
CA MET A 113 7.80 12.66 30.67
C MET A 113 6.37 12.10 30.73
N ASP A 114 5.40 12.97 30.42
CA ASP A 114 4.00 12.59 30.39
C ASP A 114 3.71 11.50 29.33
N ALA A 115 2.80 10.58 29.66
CA ALA A 115 2.50 9.43 28.81
C ALA A 115 1.85 9.78 27.47
N ASP A 116 1.09 10.89 27.38
CA ASP A 116 0.56 11.38 26.10
C ASP A 116 1.70 11.94 25.24
N VAL A 117 2.65 12.66 25.84
CA VAL A 117 3.83 13.14 25.11
C VAL A 117 4.62 11.95 24.57
N LEU A 118 4.88 10.94 25.40
CA LEU A 118 5.55 9.72 24.98
C LEU A 118 4.78 9.01 23.86
N PHE A 119 3.43 8.94 23.92
CA PHE A 119 2.59 8.35 22.88
C PHE A 119 2.82 9.04 21.52
N TYR A 120 2.72 10.38 21.48
CA TYR A 120 2.83 11.11 20.23
C TYR A 120 4.25 11.08 19.66
N ARG A 121 5.26 11.02 20.53
CA ARG A 121 6.66 10.79 20.11
C ARG A 121 6.85 9.37 19.54
N ALA A 122 6.35 8.34 20.22
CA ALA A 122 6.38 6.97 19.70
C ALA A 122 5.63 6.83 18.36
N ARG A 123 4.48 7.52 18.22
CA ARG A 123 3.74 7.61 16.95
C ARG A 123 4.58 8.26 15.85
N GLU A 124 5.20 9.40 16.13
CA GLU A 124 6.09 10.10 15.20
C GLU A 124 7.25 9.21 14.75
N ALA A 125 7.92 8.51 15.68
CA ALA A 125 8.97 7.54 15.35
C ALA A 125 8.49 6.43 14.41
N THR A 126 7.36 5.83 14.75
CA THR A 126 6.78 4.70 14.00
C THR A 126 6.37 5.14 12.59
N ILE A 127 5.81 6.34 12.44
CA ILE A 127 5.47 6.92 11.14
C ILE A 127 6.73 7.16 10.30
N LEU A 128 7.80 7.69 10.89
CA LEU A 128 9.06 7.92 10.17
C LEU A 128 9.68 6.60 9.70
N VAL A 129 9.63 5.55 10.53
CA VAL A 129 10.05 4.19 10.13
C VAL A 129 9.24 3.70 8.93
N PHE A 130 7.92 3.85 8.98
CA PHE A 130 7.03 3.48 7.87
C PHE A 130 7.33 4.26 6.58
N GLN A 131 7.44 5.59 6.67
CA GLN A 131 7.77 6.44 5.53
C GLN A 131 9.16 6.09 4.95
N LYS A 132 10.14 5.82 5.81
CA LYS A 132 11.48 5.39 5.38
C LYS A 132 11.39 4.09 4.59
N PHE A 133 10.67 3.08 5.07
CA PHE A 133 10.51 1.81 4.35
C PHE A 133 9.81 2.02 3.02
N LEU A 134 8.75 2.83 2.98
CA LEU A 134 8.08 3.18 1.73
C LEU A 134 9.05 3.80 0.72
N VAL A 135 9.81 4.79 1.17
CA VAL A 135 10.67 5.60 0.30
C VAL A 135 11.92 4.84 -0.18
N ASN A 136 12.55 4.09 0.71
CA ASN A 136 13.88 3.52 0.46
C ASN A 136 13.87 2.07 -0.01
N GLU A 137 12.82 1.32 0.34
CA GLU A 137 12.78 -0.14 0.17
C GLU A 137 11.55 -0.60 -0.62
N TYR A 138 10.34 -0.22 -0.22
CA TYR A 138 9.11 -0.72 -0.83
C TYR A 138 8.86 -0.17 -2.24
N VAL A 139 8.80 1.17 -2.41
CA VAL A 139 8.59 1.75 -3.75
C VAL A 139 9.76 1.40 -4.67
N PRO A 140 11.05 1.62 -4.29
CA PRO A 140 12.18 1.20 -5.12
C PRO A 140 12.20 -0.31 -5.44
N GLY A 141 11.85 -1.16 -4.49
CA GLY A 141 11.86 -2.61 -4.65
C GLY A 141 10.81 -3.11 -5.65
N TYR A 142 9.66 -2.44 -5.69
CA TYR A 142 8.55 -2.81 -6.57
C TYR A 142 8.61 -2.11 -7.93
N SER A 143 9.16 -0.90 -7.95
CA SER A 143 9.07 0.06 -9.05
C SER A 143 10.41 0.26 -9.79
N GLY A 144 11.46 -0.48 -9.43
CA GLY A 144 12.81 -0.30 -9.96
C GLY A 144 13.60 0.81 -9.23
N GLU A 145 14.80 0.48 -8.75
CA GLU A 145 15.48 1.27 -7.71
C GLU A 145 15.93 2.67 -8.11
N GLY A 146 16.39 2.86 -9.35
CA GLY A 146 17.08 4.10 -9.74
C GLY A 146 16.13 5.29 -9.90
N ARG A 147 14.91 5.02 -10.36
CA ARG A 147 14.02 6.05 -10.89
C ARG A 147 13.32 6.85 -9.82
N PHE A 148 12.72 6.16 -8.87
CA PHE A 148 12.03 6.80 -7.77
C PHE A 148 13.00 7.62 -6.90
N ARG A 149 14.20 7.10 -6.64
CA ARG A 149 15.26 7.84 -5.92
C ARG A 149 15.67 9.11 -6.66
N TYR A 150 15.84 9.04 -7.98
CA TYR A 150 16.12 10.22 -8.80
C TYR A 150 15.02 11.28 -8.66
N LEU A 151 13.74 10.87 -8.78
CA LEU A 151 12.59 11.77 -8.65
C LEU A 151 12.54 12.48 -7.29
N LEU A 152 12.89 11.80 -6.20
CA LEU A 152 12.94 12.41 -4.86
C LEU A 152 14.19 13.28 -4.62
N SER A 153 15.26 13.09 -5.39
CA SER A 153 16.46 13.94 -5.31
C SER A 153 16.33 15.23 -6.12
N ASP A 154 15.53 15.23 -7.19
CA ASP A 154 15.38 16.37 -8.09
C ASP A 154 14.51 17.48 -7.47
N ARG A 155 15.15 18.48 -6.87
CA ARG A 155 14.47 19.62 -6.22
C ARG A 155 13.73 20.54 -7.20
N SER A 156 13.93 20.41 -8.52
CA SER A 156 13.13 21.16 -9.50
C SER A 156 11.64 20.77 -9.42
N MET A 157 11.35 19.59 -8.86
CA MET A 157 10.00 19.10 -8.61
C MET A 157 9.27 19.80 -7.46
N ASP A 158 9.97 20.50 -6.57
CA ASP A 158 9.37 21.18 -5.41
C ASP A 158 8.40 22.29 -5.83
N TYR A 159 8.74 23.02 -6.90
CA TYR A 159 7.91 24.11 -7.43
C TYR A 159 6.54 23.59 -7.87
N PHE A 160 6.48 22.43 -8.52
CA PHE A 160 5.24 21.83 -9.01
C PHE A 160 4.32 21.32 -7.89
N ILE A 161 4.84 21.17 -6.67
CA ILE A 161 4.10 20.59 -5.54
C ILE A 161 3.59 21.68 -4.61
N ALA A 162 4.30 22.81 -4.52
CA ALA A 162 3.89 23.96 -3.71
C ALA A 162 2.50 24.52 -4.09
N GLU A 163 2.09 24.36 -5.35
CA GLU A 163 0.80 24.81 -5.88
C GLU A 163 -0.25 23.68 -5.98
N LYS A 164 0.12 22.42 -5.70
CA LYS A 164 -0.76 21.25 -5.89
C LYS A 164 -1.65 21.03 -4.66
N ASN A 165 -2.94 20.75 -4.90
CA ASN A 165 -3.83 20.23 -3.88
C ASN A 165 -3.43 18.78 -3.57
N ILE A 166 -2.81 18.56 -2.40
CA ILE A 166 -2.31 17.23 -2.02
C ILE A 166 -3.47 16.35 -1.58
N LYS A 167 -4.02 15.61 -2.54
CA LYS A 167 -5.07 14.61 -2.36
C LYS A 167 -4.73 13.39 -3.17
N SER A 168 -5.08 12.22 -2.65
CA SER A 168 -4.93 11.00 -3.44
C SER A 168 -5.83 11.00 -4.66
N SER A 169 -5.27 10.61 -5.81
CA SER A 169 -6.02 10.63 -7.07
C SER A 169 -6.89 9.39 -7.25
N ASN A 170 -8.05 9.55 -7.89
CA ASN A 170 -8.89 8.41 -8.30
C ASN A 170 -8.17 7.52 -9.33
N LEU A 171 -7.26 8.07 -10.14
CA LEU A 171 -6.37 7.31 -11.01
C LEU A 171 -5.49 6.36 -10.19
N PHE A 172 -4.80 6.88 -9.16
CA PHE A 172 -3.99 6.07 -8.27
C PHE A 172 -4.83 5.01 -7.55
N ASN A 173 -6.02 5.36 -7.03
CA ASN A 173 -6.89 4.41 -6.34
C ASN A 173 -7.24 3.17 -7.18
N ILE A 174 -7.39 3.32 -8.50
CA ILE A 174 -7.72 2.22 -9.41
C ILE A 174 -6.46 1.53 -9.93
N LEU A 175 -5.45 2.27 -10.37
CA LEU A 175 -4.26 1.69 -10.98
C LEU A 175 -3.32 1.03 -9.97
N TYR A 176 -3.34 1.50 -8.71
CA TYR A 176 -2.62 0.88 -7.60
C TYR A 176 -3.37 -0.30 -6.96
N ARG A 177 -4.42 -0.81 -7.61
CA ARG A 177 -5.02 -2.11 -7.24
C ARG A 177 -4.13 -3.24 -7.73
N LEU A 178 -3.16 -3.58 -6.89
CA LEU A 178 -2.17 -4.63 -7.12
C LEU A 178 -2.77 -6.05 -6.99
N HIS A 179 -4.10 -6.20 -7.13
CA HIS A 179 -4.82 -7.45 -6.93
C HIS A 179 -4.39 -8.56 -7.90
N THR A 180 -3.95 -8.21 -9.10
CA THR A 180 -3.37 -9.14 -10.09
C THR A 180 -2.00 -9.69 -9.67
N MET A 181 -1.36 -9.09 -8.66
CA MET A 181 -0.08 -9.56 -8.13
C MET A 181 -0.21 -10.52 -6.95
N ILE A 182 -1.44 -10.71 -6.45
CA ILE A 182 -1.70 -11.64 -5.35
C ILE A 182 -1.45 -13.07 -5.87
N PRO A 183 -0.72 -13.93 -5.14
CA PRO A 183 -0.56 -15.34 -5.50
C PRO A 183 -1.84 -16.15 -5.22
N ASP A 184 -2.04 -17.27 -5.91
CA ASP A 184 -3.20 -18.15 -5.68
C ASP A 184 -3.24 -18.78 -4.27
N THR A 185 -2.07 -18.93 -3.64
CA THR A 185 -1.92 -19.59 -2.34
C THR A 185 -1.00 -18.82 -1.41
N ILE A 186 -1.20 -19.02 -0.11
CA ILE A 186 -0.27 -18.62 0.94
C ILE A 186 0.37 -19.86 1.55
N LYS A 187 1.64 -19.73 1.92
CA LYS A 187 2.41 -20.80 2.57
C LYS A 187 2.49 -20.54 4.06
N ILE A 188 2.55 -21.61 4.86
CA ILE A 188 2.87 -21.56 6.28
C ILE A 188 4.20 -22.29 6.49
N ILE A 189 5.21 -21.60 7.00
CA ILE A 189 6.56 -22.14 7.16
C ILE A 189 6.98 -22.09 8.64
N ASP A 190 7.31 -23.23 9.22
CA ASP A 190 7.73 -23.30 10.64
C ASP A 190 9.15 -22.72 10.86
N ALA A 191 9.59 -22.69 12.12
CA ALA A 191 10.89 -22.17 12.50
C ALA A 191 12.09 -22.97 11.94
N ARG A 192 11.86 -24.18 11.42
CA ARG A 192 12.87 -25.02 10.78
C ARG A 192 12.93 -24.80 9.26
N GLY A 193 12.10 -23.90 8.72
CA GLY A 193 11.99 -23.67 7.28
C GLY A 193 11.16 -24.74 6.56
N ILE A 194 10.40 -25.57 7.30
CA ILE A 194 9.58 -26.61 6.71
C ILE A 194 8.20 -26.05 6.37
N LEU A 195 7.73 -26.31 5.14
CA LEU A 195 6.36 -26.04 4.75
C LEU A 195 5.42 -26.93 5.56
N VAL A 196 4.57 -26.31 6.38
CA VAL A 196 3.66 -27.01 7.28
C VAL A 196 2.27 -27.11 6.68
N ASP A 197 1.87 -26.08 5.92
CA ASP A 197 0.52 -25.98 5.36
C ASP A 197 0.50 -25.01 4.17
N THR A 198 -0.54 -25.08 3.36
CA THR A 198 -0.79 -24.18 2.23
C THR A 198 -2.29 -23.93 2.11
N TYR A 199 -2.67 -22.66 2.02
CA TYR A 199 -4.08 -22.24 1.90
C TYR A 199 -4.30 -21.49 0.59
N SER A 200 -5.44 -21.71 -0.05
CA SER A 200 -5.86 -20.85 -1.17
C SER A 200 -6.24 -19.45 -0.68
N ILE A 201 -6.16 -18.46 -1.55
CA ILE A 201 -6.46 -17.08 -1.14
C ILE A 201 -7.92 -16.88 -0.66
N ASP A 202 -8.88 -17.66 -1.15
CA ASP A 202 -10.28 -17.64 -0.65
C ASP A 202 -10.38 -18.18 0.79
N GLN A 203 -9.58 -19.18 1.15
CA GLN A 203 -9.57 -19.75 2.51
C GLN A 203 -9.00 -18.78 3.56
N VAL A 204 -8.23 -17.78 3.13
CA VAL A 204 -7.51 -16.87 4.03
C VAL A 204 -8.22 -15.53 4.14
N TYR A 205 -9.07 -15.19 3.17
CA TYR A 205 -9.79 -13.92 3.13
C TYR A 205 -10.72 -13.78 4.35
N TYR A 206 -10.49 -12.74 5.16
CA TYR A 206 -11.06 -12.52 6.49
C TYR A 206 -10.90 -13.70 7.48
N ASN A 207 -10.05 -14.69 7.18
CA ASN A 207 -9.76 -15.78 8.08
C ASN A 207 -8.64 -15.40 9.03
N THR A 208 -9.04 -14.69 10.07
CA THR A 208 -8.12 -14.16 11.05
C THR A 208 -7.61 -15.20 12.05
N THR A 209 -8.15 -16.43 12.04
CA THR A 209 -7.79 -17.52 12.96
C THR A 209 -6.40 -18.10 12.67
N LEU A 210 -5.91 -17.96 11.44
CA LEU A 210 -4.59 -18.43 11.03
C LEU A 210 -3.47 -17.77 11.84
N MET A 211 -3.64 -16.50 12.23
CA MET A 211 -2.70 -15.80 13.10
C MET A 211 -2.63 -16.44 14.49
N THR A 212 -3.78 -16.81 15.07
CA THR A 212 -3.83 -17.48 16.38
C THR A 212 -3.28 -18.90 16.31
N LYS A 213 -3.49 -19.60 15.19
CA LYS A 213 -3.06 -20.99 14.98
C LYS A 213 -1.55 -21.11 14.76
N TYR A 214 -0.99 -20.28 13.88
CA TYR A 214 0.40 -20.43 13.42
C TYR A 214 1.36 -19.37 13.98
N GLY A 215 0.83 -18.24 14.45
CA GLY A 215 1.64 -17.10 14.90
C GLY A 215 2.19 -16.26 13.75
N LEU A 216 2.68 -15.07 14.12
CA LEU A 216 3.21 -14.07 13.19
C LEU A 216 4.39 -14.61 12.36
N ASP A 217 5.35 -15.22 13.04
CA ASP A 217 6.62 -15.65 12.43
C ASP A 217 6.41 -16.66 11.29
N ALA A 218 5.51 -17.64 11.47
CA ALA A 218 5.26 -18.65 10.46
C ALA A 218 4.56 -18.09 9.22
N LEU A 219 3.70 -17.10 9.41
CA LEU A 219 3.03 -16.38 8.33
C LEU A 219 3.99 -15.49 7.56
N LEU A 220 4.86 -14.73 8.26
CA LEU A 220 5.84 -13.86 7.61
C LEU A 220 6.91 -14.65 6.83
N ARG A 221 7.38 -15.79 7.36
CA ARG A 221 8.22 -16.72 6.56
C ARG A 221 7.48 -17.19 5.32
N GLY A 222 6.21 -17.53 5.46
CA GLY A 222 5.34 -17.86 4.33
C GLY A 222 5.32 -16.80 3.23
N SER A 223 5.13 -15.53 3.59
CA SER A 223 5.09 -14.42 2.63
C SER A 223 6.44 -14.21 1.94
N MET A 224 7.55 -14.32 2.67
CA MET A 224 8.90 -14.11 2.12
C MET A 224 9.31 -15.21 1.10
N TRP A 225 8.67 -16.39 1.13
CA TRP A 225 8.93 -17.51 0.22
C TRP A 225 7.83 -17.70 -0.84
N THR A 226 6.91 -16.74 -0.94
CA THR A 226 5.82 -16.75 -1.91
C THR A 226 5.98 -15.55 -2.84
N PRO A 227 6.45 -15.76 -4.09
CA PRO A 227 6.58 -14.66 -5.03
C PRO A 227 5.22 -14.10 -5.40
N ALA A 228 5.14 -12.77 -5.50
CA ALA A 228 4.00 -12.10 -6.10
C ALA A 228 3.93 -12.39 -7.61
N TYR A 229 2.74 -12.36 -8.19
CA TYR A 229 2.57 -12.35 -9.65
C TYR A 229 2.93 -11.00 -10.24
N ARG A 230 3.13 -10.94 -11.56
CA ARG A 230 3.31 -9.67 -12.25
C ARG A 230 1.95 -9.00 -12.49
N TYR A 231 1.92 -7.69 -12.39
CA TYR A 231 0.73 -6.89 -12.61
C TYR A 231 0.08 -7.17 -13.98
N GLY A 232 -1.24 -7.16 -14.04
CA GLY A 232 -1.99 -7.35 -15.29
C GLY A 232 -1.92 -8.75 -15.92
N ARG A 233 -1.25 -9.74 -15.30
CA ARG A 233 -1.16 -11.13 -15.83
C ARG A 233 -2.32 -12.03 -15.43
N GLY A 234 -3.41 -11.45 -14.94
CA GLY A 234 -4.60 -12.16 -14.48
C GLY A 234 -4.78 -12.06 -12.97
N TYR A 235 -6.02 -12.31 -12.53
CA TYR A 235 -6.36 -12.40 -11.12
C TYR A 235 -6.20 -13.84 -10.63
N PRO A 236 -5.94 -14.05 -9.33
CA PRO A 236 -6.04 -15.38 -8.73
C PRO A 236 -7.36 -16.04 -9.08
N THR A 237 -7.35 -17.32 -9.43
CA THR A 237 -8.57 -18.03 -9.86
C THR A 237 -9.62 -18.02 -8.74
N ALA A 238 -9.17 -18.18 -7.50
CA ALA A 238 -10.04 -18.13 -6.34
C ALA A 238 -10.65 -16.72 -6.12
N MET A 239 -10.05 -15.65 -6.64
CA MET A 239 -10.60 -14.29 -6.54
C MET A 239 -11.57 -13.92 -7.68
N THR A 240 -11.76 -14.81 -8.66
CA THR A 240 -12.74 -14.63 -9.76
C THR A 240 -13.89 -15.62 -9.70
N THR A 241 -13.74 -16.74 -8.99
CA THR A 241 -14.69 -17.87 -9.01
C THR A 241 -15.32 -18.20 -7.65
N SER A 242 -14.88 -17.58 -6.55
CA SER A 242 -15.33 -17.91 -5.19
C SER A 242 -16.41 -16.94 -4.66
N ARG A 243 -16.28 -16.48 -3.40
CA ARG A 243 -17.26 -15.69 -2.64
C ARG A 243 -17.61 -14.34 -3.27
N PHE A 244 -16.67 -13.74 -4.01
CA PHE A 244 -16.83 -12.49 -4.75
C PHE A 244 -15.84 -12.48 -5.92
N ASN A 245 -16.19 -11.77 -7.00
CA ASN A 245 -15.34 -11.60 -8.17
C ASN A 245 -14.59 -10.26 -8.08
N LEU A 246 -13.34 -10.30 -7.61
CA LEU A 246 -12.53 -9.10 -7.40
C LEU A 246 -12.18 -8.39 -8.71
N CYS A 247 -12.02 -9.13 -9.81
CA CYS A 247 -11.83 -8.57 -11.14
C CYS A 247 -13.04 -7.71 -11.53
N GLU A 248 -14.24 -8.27 -11.43
CA GLU A 248 -15.48 -7.56 -11.71
C GLU A 248 -15.67 -6.33 -10.81
N ILE A 249 -15.37 -6.44 -9.51
CA ILE A 249 -15.42 -5.33 -8.57
C ILE A 249 -14.46 -4.21 -8.98
N ASP A 250 -13.22 -4.53 -9.37
CA ASP A 250 -12.24 -3.53 -9.77
C ASP A 250 -12.68 -2.75 -11.02
N PHE A 251 -13.18 -3.44 -12.04
CA PHE A 251 -13.71 -2.81 -13.24
C PHE A 251 -14.97 -1.98 -12.95
N ILE A 252 -15.90 -2.47 -12.14
CA ILE A 252 -17.08 -1.69 -11.75
C ILE A 252 -16.67 -0.44 -10.96
N ARG A 253 -15.70 -0.54 -10.04
CA ARG A 253 -15.22 0.61 -9.27
C ARG A 253 -14.43 1.61 -10.12
N ALA A 254 -13.78 1.16 -11.20
CA ALA A 254 -13.16 2.05 -12.18
C ALA A 254 -14.23 2.82 -12.99
N ARG A 255 -15.30 2.13 -13.40
CA ARG A 255 -16.45 2.74 -14.10
C ARG A 255 -17.22 3.72 -13.22
N GLU A 256 -17.46 3.37 -11.95
CA GLU A 256 -18.15 4.25 -10.99
C GLU A 256 -17.42 5.57 -10.72
N ARG A 257 -16.09 5.53 -10.83
CA ARG A 257 -15.18 6.70 -10.74
C ARG A 257 -15.12 7.51 -12.01
N GLU A 258 -15.81 7.06 -13.06
CA GLU A 258 -15.88 7.73 -14.37
C GLU A 258 -14.49 8.02 -14.94
N LEU A 259 -13.54 7.09 -14.72
CA LEU A 259 -12.20 7.21 -15.28
C LEU A 259 -12.29 7.11 -16.81
N GLY A 260 -11.58 8.00 -17.51
CA GLY A 260 -11.55 8.01 -18.97
C GLY A 260 -11.01 6.71 -19.59
N SER A 261 -11.14 6.58 -20.90
CA SER A 261 -10.49 5.51 -21.66
C SER A 261 -8.98 5.54 -21.46
N TYR A 262 -8.33 4.38 -21.61
CA TYR A 262 -6.87 4.27 -21.58
C TYR A 262 -6.17 5.24 -22.55
N ILE A 263 -6.64 5.36 -23.80
CA ILE A 263 -6.05 6.25 -24.80
C ILE A 263 -6.16 7.72 -24.37
N ASN A 264 -7.33 8.17 -23.91
CA ASN A 264 -7.51 9.54 -23.42
C ASN A 264 -6.60 9.85 -22.22
N THR A 265 -6.40 8.91 -21.29
CA THR A 265 -5.46 9.12 -20.19
C THR A 265 -4.01 9.21 -20.69
N ARG A 266 -3.60 8.40 -21.68
CA ARG A 266 -2.29 8.57 -22.33
C ARG A 266 -2.13 9.93 -22.98
N LYS A 267 -3.14 10.41 -23.71
CA LYS A 267 -3.15 11.75 -24.34
C LYS A 267 -2.98 12.85 -23.28
N MET A 268 -3.64 12.71 -22.13
CA MET A 268 -3.46 13.64 -20.99
C MET A 268 -2.01 13.65 -20.48
N TYR A 269 -1.42 12.48 -20.23
CA TYR A 269 -0.02 12.37 -19.80
C TYR A 269 0.96 12.93 -20.86
N ALA A 270 0.71 12.67 -22.15
CA ALA A 270 1.52 13.18 -23.25
C ALA A 270 1.48 14.71 -23.36
N SER A 271 0.33 15.33 -23.06
CA SER A 271 0.14 16.78 -23.14
C SER A 271 0.75 17.56 -21.98
N ASN A 272 1.17 16.87 -20.91
CA ASN A 272 1.73 17.50 -19.71
C ASN A 272 3.20 17.06 -19.51
N PRO A 273 4.17 17.97 -19.75
CA PRO A 273 5.59 17.68 -19.60
C PRO A 273 5.96 17.11 -18.21
N THR A 274 5.32 17.61 -17.15
CA THR A 274 5.54 17.13 -15.78
C THR A 274 5.02 15.70 -15.59
N MET A 275 3.89 15.35 -16.23
CA MET A 275 3.33 14.00 -16.11
C MET A 275 4.09 12.97 -16.93
N SER A 276 4.47 13.32 -18.16
CA SER A 276 5.29 12.46 -19.03
C SER A 276 6.67 12.15 -18.43
N PHE A 277 7.20 13.03 -17.57
CA PHE A 277 8.45 12.83 -16.85
C PHE A 277 8.39 11.68 -15.82
N TYR A 278 7.20 11.36 -15.31
CA TYR A 278 7.00 10.24 -14.39
C TYR A 278 7.05 8.87 -15.07
N ASP A 279 7.14 8.77 -16.40
CA ASP A 279 7.79 7.62 -17.05
C ASP A 279 8.37 7.90 -18.45
N PRO A 280 9.70 8.10 -18.61
CA PRO A 280 10.32 8.29 -19.91
C PRO A 280 10.47 6.96 -20.67
N SER A 281 10.27 5.80 -20.04
CA SER A 281 10.23 4.52 -20.76
C SER A 281 8.92 4.35 -21.53
N VAL A 282 7.88 5.08 -21.14
CA VAL A 282 6.61 5.09 -21.86
C VAL A 282 6.71 6.05 -23.04
N ASP A 283 6.56 5.51 -24.24
CA ASP A 283 6.34 6.33 -25.43
C ASP A 283 4.91 6.90 -25.42
N TRP A 284 4.75 8.05 -24.77
CA TRP A 284 3.46 8.76 -24.72
C TRP A 284 2.98 9.25 -26.09
N THR A 285 3.85 9.28 -27.11
CA THR A 285 3.50 9.68 -28.48
C THR A 285 2.98 8.52 -29.32
N ARG A 286 3.15 7.27 -28.84
CA ARG A 286 2.66 6.07 -29.50
C ARG A 286 1.14 6.15 -29.71
N GLN A 287 0.74 6.13 -30.98
CA GLN A 287 -0.66 6.04 -31.37
C GLN A 287 -1.17 4.60 -31.24
N LEU A 288 -2.39 4.46 -30.73
CA LEU A 288 -3.06 3.19 -30.52
C LEU A 288 -4.31 3.17 -31.41
N THR A 289 -4.14 2.77 -32.66
CA THR A 289 -5.20 2.80 -33.69
C THR A 289 -5.70 1.41 -34.06
N GLU A 290 -5.03 0.35 -33.62
CA GLU A 290 -5.36 -1.05 -33.91
C GLU A 290 -5.02 -1.97 -32.72
N TRP A 291 -5.65 -3.14 -32.63
CA TRP A 291 -5.52 -4.07 -31.50
C TRP A 291 -4.11 -4.63 -31.31
N SER A 292 -3.37 -4.79 -32.41
CA SER A 292 -1.94 -5.13 -32.41
C SER A 292 -1.08 -4.12 -31.66
N ASN A 293 -1.55 -2.88 -31.46
CA ASN A 293 -0.83 -1.90 -30.65
C ASN A 293 -0.94 -2.20 -29.13
N PHE A 294 -1.97 -2.91 -28.68
CA PHE A 294 -2.14 -3.26 -27.27
C PHE A 294 -1.45 -4.57 -26.91
N THR A 295 -1.46 -5.54 -27.82
CA THR A 295 -0.92 -6.88 -27.55
C THR A 295 -0.61 -7.61 -28.84
N SER A 296 0.41 -8.46 -28.82
CA SER A 296 0.74 -9.38 -29.92
C SER A 296 -0.09 -10.67 -29.91
N VAL A 297 -0.93 -10.89 -28.89
CA VAL A 297 -1.68 -12.15 -28.70
C VAL A 297 -3.04 -12.08 -29.43
N PRO A 298 -3.28 -12.86 -30.50
CA PRO A 298 -4.51 -12.76 -31.28
C PRO A 298 -5.79 -13.04 -30.49
N ALA A 299 -5.74 -13.96 -29.53
CA ALA A 299 -6.89 -14.25 -28.68
C ALA A 299 -7.31 -13.03 -27.83
N ILE A 300 -6.34 -12.24 -27.35
CA ILE A 300 -6.63 -11.01 -26.60
C ILE A 300 -7.13 -9.91 -27.54
N GLN A 301 -6.56 -9.79 -28.75
CA GLN A 301 -7.05 -8.85 -29.77
C GLN A 301 -8.52 -9.10 -30.12
N ASN A 302 -8.89 -10.36 -30.35
CA ASN A 302 -10.27 -10.74 -30.64
C ASN A 302 -11.21 -10.43 -29.46
N ALA A 303 -10.78 -10.71 -28.23
CA ALA A 303 -11.56 -10.39 -27.04
C ALA A 303 -11.74 -8.88 -26.87
N LEU A 304 -10.72 -8.07 -27.17
CA LEU A 304 -10.83 -6.61 -27.14
C LEU A 304 -11.79 -6.07 -28.21
N GLU A 305 -11.73 -6.59 -29.43
CA GLU A 305 -12.68 -6.25 -30.51
C GLU A 305 -14.12 -6.60 -30.10
N GLU A 306 -14.34 -7.81 -29.59
CA GLU A 306 -15.67 -8.27 -29.15
C GLU A 306 -16.23 -7.40 -28.01
N LEU A 307 -15.39 -7.03 -27.04
CA LEU A 307 -15.82 -6.27 -25.86
C LEU A 307 -15.96 -4.77 -26.11
N TYR A 308 -15.06 -4.18 -26.90
CA TYR A 308 -14.95 -2.72 -27.03
C TYR A 308 -15.32 -2.19 -28.41
N GLY A 309 -15.21 -3.00 -29.47
CA GLY A 309 -15.48 -2.66 -30.88
C GLY A 309 -14.62 -1.55 -31.49
N ASN A 310 -13.96 -0.74 -30.66
CA ASN A 310 -13.08 0.35 -31.07
C ASN A 310 -12.00 0.55 -30.00
N VAL A 311 -10.76 0.74 -30.43
CA VAL A 311 -9.59 0.96 -29.56
C VAL A 311 -9.74 2.16 -28.61
N GLU A 312 -10.47 3.20 -29.01
CA GLU A 312 -10.74 4.39 -28.17
C GLU A 312 -11.69 4.08 -27.01
N ASN A 313 -12.42 2.96 -27.05
CA ASN A 313 -13.34 2.55 -25.99
C ASN A 313 -12.65 1.71 -24.89
N VAL A 314 -11.39 1.31 -25.06
CA VAL A 314 -10.68 0.48 -24.07
C VAL A 314 -10.59 1.22 -22.74
N GLU A 315 -11.18 0.63 -21.70
CA GLU A 315 -11.17 1.18 -20.35
C GLU A 315 -9.74 1.30 -19.80
N LEU A 316 -9.50 2.33 -18.98
CA LEU A 316 -8.18 2.60 -18.40
C LEU A 316 -7.55 1.39 -17.72
N LEU A 317 -8.31 0.67 -16.88
CA LEU A 317 -7.78 -0.47 -16.13
C LEU A 317 -7.36 -1.63 -17.06
N ALA A 318 -8.18 -1.94 -18.08
CA ALA A 318 -7.83 -2.97 -19.07
C ALA A 318 -6.58 -2.58 -19.86
N GLY A 319 -6.52 -1.34 -20.36
CA GLY A 319 -5.35 -0.85 -21.09
C GLY A 319 -4.09 -0.85 -20.23
N ALA A 320 -4.18 -0.45 -18.96
CA ALA A 320 -3.05 -0.46 -18.03
C ALA A 320 -2.51 -1.88 -17.75
N TYR A 321 -3.38 -2.89 -17.70
CA TYR A 321 -2.93 -4.29 -17.57
C TYR A 321 -2.19 -4.81 -18.80
N LEU A 322 -2.51 -4.29 -19.99
CA LEU A 322 -1.86 -4.65 -21.25
C LEU A 322 -0.54 -3.88 -21.46
N ASP A 323 -0.44 -2.66 -20.93
CA ASP A 323 0.72 -1.75 -20.99
C ASP A 323 1.87 -2.10 -20.02
N ASN A 324 1.95 -3.36 -19.58
CA ASN A 324 2.75 -3.72 -18.42
C ASN A 324 4.19 -4.18 -18.73
N GLU A 325 4.90 -3.47 -19.61
CA GLU A 325 6.26 -3.83 -20.01
C GLU A 325 7.31 -3.04 -19.21
N SER A 326 7.82 -3.64 -18.14
CA SER A 326 9.05 -3.18 -17.48
C SER A 326 9.88 -4.37 -17.02
N GLU A 327 11.15 -4.46 -17.43
CA GLU A 327 12.07 -5.50 -16.94
C GLU A 327 12.54 -5.21 -15.51
N ALA A 328 12.65 -3.94 -15.13
CA ALA A 328 13.20 -3.49 -13.86
C ALA A 328 12.16 -3.33 -12.74
N ALA A 329 10.87 -3.40 -13.06
CA ALA A 329 9.77 -3.21 -12.13
C ALA A 329 8.75 -4.35 -12.22
N SER A 330 7.98 -4.54 -11.15
CA SER A 330 6.88 -5.50 -11.13
C SER A 330 5.71 -5.07 -12.01
N PHE A 331 5.67 -3.78 -12.36
CA PHE A 331 4.75 -3.20 -13.32
C PHE A 331 5.30 -1.96 -14.04
N GLY A 332 4.72 -1.60 -15.19
CA GLY A 332 5.17 -0.52 -16.07
C GLY A 332 4.02 0.32 -16.62
N GLY A 333 4.30 1.07 -17.69
CA GLY A 333 3.28 1.82 -18.40
C GLY A 333 2.63 2.93 -17.57
N ILE A 334 1.36 3.21 -17.88
CA ILE A 334 0.60 4.27 -17.21
C ILE A 334 0.41 4.03 -15.71
N ALA A 335 0.28 2.77 -15.26
CA ALA A 335 0.12 2.46 -13.84
C ALA A 335 1.36 2.88 -13.05
N TYR A 336 2.55 2.61 -13.59
CA TYR A 336 3.81 2.98 -12.96
C TYR A 336 4.02 4.51 -12.92
N ALA A 337 3.70 5.21 -14.01
CA ALA A 337 3.74 6.67 -14.04
C ALA A 337 2.83 7.29 -12.97
N VAL A 338 1.60 6.77 -12.82
CA VAL A 338 0.64 7.21 -11.80
C VAL A 338 1.14 6.93 -10.38
N LEU A 339 1.74 5.76 -10.13
CA LEU A 339 2.36 5.46 -8.83
C LEU A 339 3.44 6.48 -8.49
N LEU A 340 4.35 6.76 -9.44
CA LEU A 340 5.46 7.68 -9.21
C LEU A 340 4.98 9.11 -9.00
N GLU A 341 3.97 9.55 -9.76
CA GLU A 341 3.33 10.85 -9.57
C GLU A 341 2.72 10.97 -8.17
N GLU A 342 1.90 9.99 -7.78
CA GLU A 342 1.22 9.97 -6.49
C GLU A 342 2.23 9.97 -5.35
N ALA A 343 3.20 9.06 -5.39
CA ALA A 343 4.23 8.94 -4.36
C ALA A 343 5.04 10.24 -4.24
N ASN A 344 5.49 10.83 -5.36
CA ASN A 344 6.20 12.11 -5.34
C ASN A 344 5.32 13.24 -4.76
N THR A 345 4.05 13.30 -5.15
CA THR A 345 3.09 14.31 -4.69
C THR A 345 2.87 14.22 -3.17
N VAL A 346 2.56 13.04 -2.65
CA VAL A 346 2.27 12.85 -1.23
C VAL A 346 3.53 13.00 -0.37
N ILE A 347 4.67 12.46 -0.80
CA ILE A 347 5.92 12.51 -0.02
C ILE A 347 6.48 13.93 0.06
N ARG A 348 6.51 14.69 -1.04
CA ARG A 348 7.04 16.07 -0.99
C ARG A 348 6.00 17.08 -0.48
N GLY A 349 4.72 16.83 -0.74
CA GLY A 349 3.62 17.67 -0.27
C GLY A 349 3.36 17.55 1.23
N ASP A 350 3.86 16.49 1.88
CA ASP A 350 3.71 16.29 3.31
C ASP A 350 4.75 17.10 4.11
N ARG A 351 4.26 18.04 4.91
CA ARG A 351 5.07 18.82 5.85
C ARG A 351 5.81 17.95 6.87
N TRP A 352 5.26 16.80 7.23
CA TRP A 352 5.85 15.85 8.16
C TRP A 352 6.60 14.70 7.48
N SER A 353 6.80 14.80 6.17
CA SER A 353 7.58 13.85 5.39
C SER A 353 8.96 13.59 5.96
N ILE A 354 9.43 12.36 5.76
CA ILE A 354 10.81 11.93 5.99
C ILE A 354 11.83 12.82 5.28
N LEU A 355 11.48 13.44 4.13
CA LEU A 355 12.38 14.36 3.42
C LEU A 355 12.63 15.68 4.17
N ASN A 356 11.71 16.04 5.07
CA ASN A 356 11.78 17.23 5.90
C ASN A 356 12.25 16.90 7.33
N PHE A 357 12.75 15.69 7.57
CA PHE A 357 13.13 15.24 8.91
C PHE A 357 14.28 16.06 9.49
N ASP A 358 15.34 16.27 8.71
CA ASP A 358 16.57 16.96 9.14
C ASP A 358 16.40 18.49 9.22
N THR A 359 15.41 19.06 8.52
CA THR A 359 15.21 20.51 8.40
C THR A 359 14.13 21.04 9.33
N ALA A 360 13.31 20.17 9.93
CA ALA A 360 12.29 20.58 10.89
C ALA A 360 12.94 20.93 12.25
N PRO A 361 12.59 22.07 12.87
CA PRO A 361 13.04 22.39 14.23
C PRO A 361 12.37 21.42 15.23
N ARG A 362 13.03 20.31 15.54
CA ARG A 362 12.63 19.37 16.59
C ARG A 362 13.64 19.43 17.73
N ASP A 363 13.25 18.92 18.90
CA ASP A 363 14.14 18.79 20.05
C ASP A 363 15.36 17.90 19.67
N PHE A 364 16.57 18.40 19.94
CA PHE A 364 17.81 17.75 19.55
C PHE A 364 17.98 16.38 20.21
N ASP A 365 17.54 16.23 21.47
CA ASP A 365 17.60 14.95 22.17
C ASP A 365 16.65 13.92 21.57
N TRP A 366 15.49 14.38 21.09
CA TRP A 366 14.51 13.54 20.39
C TRP A 366 15.03 13.09 19.02
N GLN A 367 15.60 13.99 18.23
CA GLN A 367 16.18 13.65 16.92
C GLN A 367 17.30 12.60 17.05
N ASN A 368 18.19 12.77 18.03
CA ASN A 368 19.26 11.80 18.29
C ASN A 368 18.70 10.42 18.70
N GLN A 369 17.65 10.40 19.53
CA GLN A 369 16.99 9.17 19.93
C GLN A 369 16.33 8.45 18.73
N LEU A 370 15.63 9.20 17.87
CA LEU A 370 15.04 8.67 16.64
C LEU A 370 16.10 8.10 15.69
N ILE A 371 17.19 8.84 15.47
CA ILE A 371 18.26 8.43 14.55
C ILE A 371 18.91 7.13 15.03
N SER A 372 19.22 7.04 16.32
CA SER A 372 19.90 5.88 16.90
C SER A 372 19.04 4.61 16.94
N THR A 373 17.71 4.73 17.07
CA THR A 373 16.82 3.57 17.26
C THR A 373 16.04 3.16 16.01
N SER A 374 15.78 4.09 15.11
CA SER A 374 14.72 3.94 14.12
C SER A 374 15.21 4.20 12.72
N TYR A 375 15.95 5.30 12.54
CA TYR A 375 16.37 5.74 11.22
C TYR A 375 17.44 4.86 10.59
N SER A 376 18.20 4.08 11.35
CA SER A 376 19.24 3.18 10.82
C SER A 376 18.71 1.84 10.31
N ARG A 377 17.56 1.36 10.82
CA ARG A 377 17.02 0.01 10.51
C ARG A 377 16.41 -0.08 9.12
N ASN A 378 16.66 -1.18 8.41
CA ASN A 378 15.93 -1.56 7.20
C ASN A 378 14.74 -2.48 7.55
N ILE A 379 13.95 -2.92 6.55
CA ILE A 379 12.81 -3.83 6.80
C ILE A 379 13.29 -5.15 7.43
N TYR A 380 14.46 -5.67 7.04
CA TYR A 380 15.04 -6.88 7.64
C TYR A 380 15.24 -6.71 9.16
N ASP A 381 15.92 -5.65 9.59
CA ASP A 381 16.19 -5.37 11.00
C ASP A 381 14.89 -5.16 11.78
N PHE A 382 13.93 -4.46 11.18
CA PHE A 382 12.61 -4.22 11.74
C PHE A 382 11.83 -5.51 11.98
N VAL A 383 11.79 -6.41 10.98
CA VAL A 383 11.13 -7.70 11.14
C VAL A 383 11.86 -8.54 12.19
N LYS A 384 13.19 -8.60 12.16
CA LYS A 384 14.00 -9.36 13.13
C LYS A 384 13.77 -8.89 14.57
N GLN A 385 13.60 -7.59 14.78
CA GLN A 385 13.35 -7.01 16.10
C GLN A 385 12.00 -7.41 16.70
N HIS A 386 10.96 -7.55 15.88
CA HIS A 386 9.58 -7.76 16.34
C HIS A 386 9.09 -9.21 16.23
N THR A 387 9.99 -10.11 15.84
CA THR A 387 9.71 -11.53 15.62
C THR A 387 10.78 -12.40 16.29
N GLY A 388 10.46 -13.67 16.51
CA GLY A 388 11.41 -14.65 17.04
C GLY A 388 12.19 -15.37 15.93
N MET A 389 12.25 -14.79 14.72
CA MET A 389 12.83 -15.46 13.57
C MET A 389 14.36 -15.43 13.64
N PRO A 390 15.03 -16.61 13.73
CA PRO A 390 16.48 -16.64 13.88
C PRO A 390 17.19 -16.21 12.59
N CYS A 391 16.60 -16.50 11.44
CA CYS A 391 17.18 -16.20 10.13
C CYS A 391 16.12 -15.62 9.20
N LEU A 392 16.50 -14.61 8.42
CA LEU A 392 15.66 -13.98 7.39
C LEU A 392 16.47 -13.80 6.09
N PRO A 393 15.83 -13.71 4.92
CA PRO A 393 16.52 -13.27 3.70
C PRO A 393 17.06 -11.86 3.87
N LEU A 394 18.25 -11.58 3.35
CA LEU A 394 18.85 -10.22 3.37
C LEU A 394 17.93 -9.16 2.73
N ASP A 395 17.29 -9.52 1.62
CA ASP A 395 16.24 -8.73 0.99
C ASP A 395 14.91 -9.44 1.17
N VAL A 396 14.08 -8.95 2.09
CA VAL A 396 12.76 -9.52 2.38
C VAL A 396 11.70 -9.12 1.35
N MET A 397 12.01 -8.21 0.43
CA MET A 397 11.13 -7.77 -0.65
C MET A 397 11.33 -8.57 -1.94
N ARG A 398 12.46 -9.28 -2.09
CA ARG A 398 12.78 -10.10 -3.27
C ARG A 398 12.93 -11.57 -2.92
N VAL A 399 12.10 -12.41 -3.54
CA VAL A 399 12.11 -13.85 -3.33
C VAL A 399 13.30 -14.48 -4.04
N GLY A 400 14.10 -15.25 -3.31
CA GLY A 400 15.04 -16.22 -3.90
C GLY A 400 16.44 -15.71 -4.27
N GLU A 401 16.78 -14.45 -3.99
CA GLU A 401 18.12 -13.88 -4.31
C GLU A 401 19.04 -13.66 -3.10
N GLY A 402 18.71 -14.17 -1.91
CA GLY A 402 19.50 -13.94 -0.69
C GLY A 402 19.91 -15.21 0.04
N GLN A 403 21.14 -15.24 0.56
CA GLN A 403 21.48 -16.16 1.65
C GLN A 403 20.62 -15.83 2.87
N LEU A 404 20.11 -16.86 3.56
CA LEU A 404 19.55 -16.69 4.89
C LEU A 404 20.64 -16.15 5.82
N VAL A 405 20.36 -15.03 6.47
CA VAL A 405 21.27 -14.47 7.49
C VAL A 405 20.66 -14.71 8.85
N CYS A 406 21.40 -15.49 9.63
CA CYS A 406 21.20 -15.68 11.06
C CYS A 406 22.23 -14.76 11.76
#